data_AF-A0A1V6CNW3-F1
#
_entry.id   AF-A0A1V6CNW3-F1
#
_cell.length_a   1.000
_cell.length_b   1.000
_cell.length_c   1.000
_cell.angle_alpha   90.00
_cell.angle_beta   90.00
_cell.angle_gamma   90.00
#
_symmetry.space_group_name_H-M   'P 1'
#
loop_
_entity.id
_entity.type
_entity.pdbx_description
1 polymer ?
#
loop_
_entity_poly.entity_id
_entity_poly.type
_entity_poly.pdbx_seq_one_letter_code
_entity_poly.pdbx_strand_id
1 'polypeptide(L)'
;MSLGNGANPMRWDCSKRGCFNLKKRPKIELFADCLPGQIAFGDVDGIVEINGNLLLLEWKDHQRISQGQAILFKRMTLLCPATVLVVEGDAETMVVSSVRTIRHGVIGGAEPADLDELRKRIRAWSEDAMANSAVRKAQEASCN
;
A
#
# COMPACT_ATOMS: atom_id res chain seq x y z
N MET A 1 -2.55 -24.05 -15.45
CA MET A 1 -1.50 -23.25 -16.13
C MET A 1 -1.33 -21.95 -15.36
N SER A 2 -0.25 -21.81 -14.59
CA SER A 2 0.02 -20.59 -13.80
C SER A 2 0.72 -19.57 -14.71
N LEU A 3 -0.03 -18.59 -15.21
CA LEU A 3 0.45 -17.51 -16.06
C LEU A 3 0.80 -16.30 -15.19
N GLY A 4 2.07 -16.23 -14.78
CA GLY A 4 2.79 -14.99 -14.41
C GLY A 4 2.50 -14.40 -13.03
N ASN A 5 3.50 -14.40 -12.14
CA ASN A 5 3.53 -13.67 -10.86
C ASN A 5 3.65 -12.14 -11.05
N GLY A 6 2.74 -11.54 -11.83
CA GLY A 6 2.85 -10.15 -12.30
C GLY A 6 3.92 -9.96 -13.38
N ALA A 7 3.88 -8.83 -14.08
CA ALA A 7 4.78 -8.58 -15.22
C ALA A 7 6.25 -8.37 -14.80
N ASN A 8 6.50 -7.78 -13.63
CA ASN A 8 7.86 -7.48 -13.16
C ASN A 8 7.98 -7.38 -11.62
N PRO A 9 7.86 -8.49 -10.87
CA PRO A 9 8.07 -8.46 -9.42
C PRO A 9 9.54 -8.13 -9.08
N MET A 10 9.81 -7.64 -7.86
CA MET A 10 11.17 -7.48 -7.36
C MET A 10 11.87 -8.86 -7.34
N ARG A 11 12.99 -9.00 -8.07
CA ARG A 11 13.68 -10.29 -8.28
C ARG A 11 14.98 -10.43 -7.48
N TRP A 12 15.10 -9.79 -6.32
CA TRP A 12 16.34 -9.88 -5.54
C TRP A 12 16.46 -11.24 -4.86
N ASP A 13 17.47 -12.01 -5.25
CA ASP A 13 17.80 -13.30 -4.63
C ASP A 13 18.83 -13.10 -3.52
N CYS A 14 18.36 -13.10 -2.26
CA CYS A 14 19.23 -12.95 -1.09
C CYS A 14 20.25 -14.09 -0.94
N SER A 15 19.96 -15.29 -1.42
CA SER A 15 20.87 -16.45 -1.31
C SER A 15 22.09 -16.29 -2.22
N LYS A 16 21.91 -15.67 -3.40
CA LYS A 16 22.98 -15.47 -4.39
C LYS A 16 23.68 -14.11 -4.26
N ARG A 17 22.95 -13.08 -3.81
CA ARG A 17 23.42 -11.68 -3.86
C ARG A 17 23.61 -11.05 -2.48
N GLY A 18 23.34 -11.82 -1.41
CA GLY A 18 23.32 -11.35 -0.04
C GLY A 18 22.05 -10.56 0.30
N CYS A 19 21.89 -10.19 1.57
CA CYS A 19 20.69 -9.51 2.06
C CYS A 19 20.44 -8.16 1.35
N PHE A 20 19.24 -7.98 0.78
CA PHE A 20 18.82 -6.73 0.14
C PHE A 20 18.94 -5.53 1.08
N ASN A 21 18.47 -5.68 2.33
CA ASN A 21 18.48 -4.61 3.32
C ASN A 21 19.89 -4.12 3.66
N LEU A 22 20.90 -4.98 3.57
CA LEU A 22 22.29 -4.59 3.80
C LEU A 22 22.97 -4.01 2.55
N LYS A 23 22.60 -4.51 1.37
CA LYS A 23 23.34 -4.25 0.12
C LYS A 23 22.72 -3.18 -0.77
N LYS A 24 21.39 -2.98 -0.69
CA LYS A 24 20.63 -2.20 -1.68
C LYS A 24 19.51 -1.35 -1.12
N ARG A 25 19.04 -1.57 0.11
CA ARG A 25 18.07 -0.66 0.73
C ARG A 25 18.65 0.76 0.76
N PRO A 26 17.97 1.75 0.16
CA PRO A 26 18.42 3.13 0.24
C PRO A 26 18.47 3.60 1.70
N LYS A 27 19.54 4.32 2.05
CA LYS A 27 19.74 4.92 3.36
C LYS A 27 18.97 6.25 3.46
N ILE A 28 17.64 6.15 3.38
CA ILE A 28 16.74 7.31 3.34
C ILE A 28 16.84 8.19 4.60
N GLU A 29 17.35 7.65 5.71
CA GLU A 29 17.66 8.37 6.93
C GLU A 29 18.69 9.50 6.73
N LEU A 30 19.50 9.43 5.67
CA LEU A 30 20.43 10.50 5.30
C LEU A 30 19.72 11.78 4.87
N PHE A 31 18.41 11.74 4.61
CA PHE A 31 17.59 12.89 4.26
C PHE A 31 16.72 13.39 5.42
N ALA A 32 16.96 12.92 6.65
CA ALA A 32 16.13 13.28 7.80
C ALA A 32 16.18 14.79 8.13
N ASP A 33 17.33 15.43 7.90
CA ASP A 33 17.53 16.88 8.08
C ASP A 33 16.84 17.74 7.00
N CYS A 34 16.45 17.13 5.88
CA CYS A 34 15.72 17.79 4.80
C CYS A 34 14.22 17.93 5.11
N LEU A 35 13.74 17.32 6.19
CA LEU A 35 12.34 17.31 6.58
C LEU A 35 12.09 18.10 7.87
N PRO A 36 10.96 18.81 8.00
CA PRO A 36 10.67 19.57 9.20
C PRO A 36 10.32 18.69 10.40
N GLY A 37 10.88 19.02 11.56
CA GLY A 37 10.54 18.37 12.84
C GLY A 37 11.09 16.95 12.95
N GLN A 38 10.31 16.05 13.54
CA GLN A 38 10.67 14.64 13.73
C GLN A 38 9.88 13.75 12.78
N ILE A 39 10.02 13.97 11.48
CA ILE A 39 9.41 13.12 10.44
C ILE A 39 10.51 12.43 9.64
N ALA A 40 10.21 11.22 9.17
CA ALA A 40 11.11 10.41 8.37
C ALA A 40 10.36 9.79 7.20
N PHE A 41 11.09 9.42 6.15
CA PHE A 41 10.55 8.61 5.07
C PHE A 41 10.14 7.23 5.61
N GLY A 42 8.94 6.79 5.27
CA GLY A 42 8.46 5.43 5.53
C GLY A 42 8.66 4.52 4.32
N ASP A 43 8.79 3.23 4.57
CA ASP A 43 8.68 2.20 3.53
C ASP A 43 7.21 1.97 3.18
N VAL A 44 6.96 1.41 1.99
CA VAL A 44 5.64 0.94 1.55
C VAL A 44 5.80 -0.51 1.12
N ASP A 45 5.01 -1.41 1.67
CA ASP A 45 5.14 -2.86 1.40
C ASP A 45 4.65 -3.22 0.00
N GLY A 46 3.61 -2.54 -0.47
CA GLY A 46 3.13 -2.68 -1.84
C GLY A 46 2.38 -1.45 -2.31
N ILE A 47 2.57 -1.08 -3.58
CA ILE A 47 1.77 -0.06 -4.23
C ILE A 47 1.52 -0.45 -5.68
N VAL A 48 0.30 -0.22 -6.16
CA VAL A 48 -0.08 -0.37 -7.56
C VAL A 48 -1.02 0.77 -7.97
N GLU A 49 -1.02 1.08 -9.26
CA GLU A 49 -1.86 2.10 -9.87
C GLU A 49 -2.68 1.48 -11.00
N ILE A 50 -3.96 1.83 -11.07
CA ILE A 50 -4.86 1.48 -12.19
C ILE A 50 -5.74 2.70 -12.52
N ASN A 51 -5.58 3.23 -13.74
CA ASN A 51 -6.38 4.32 -14.31
C ASN A 51 -6.48 5.61 -13.45
N GLY A 52 -5.44 5.93 -12.70
CA GLY A 52 -5.31 7.04 -11.75
C GLY A 52 -5.69 6.69 -10.31
N ASN A 53 -6.08 5.44 -10.04
CA ASN A 53 -6.43 4.99 -8.71
C ASN A 53 -5.26 4.22 -8.09
N LEU A 54 -4.87 4.59 -6.86
CA LEU A 54 -3.79 3.96 -6.12
C LEU A 54 -4.33 2.94 -5.11
N LEU A 55 -3.66 1.78 -5.02
CA LEU A 55 -3.80 0.85 -3.91
C LEU A 55 -2.46 0.74 -3.20
N LEU A 56 -2.43 1.07 -1.92
CA LEU A 56 -1.29 0.80 -1.04
C LEU A 56 -1.62 -0.39 -0.13
N LEU A 57 -0.63 -1.25 0.05
CA LEU A 57 -0.60 -2.30 1.06
C LEU A 57 0.42 -1.91 2.12
N GLU A 58 -0.01 -1.97 3.36
CA GLU A 58 0.83 -1.83 4.55
C GLU A 58 0.60 -3.07 5.40
N TRP A 59 1.64 -3.86 5.64
CA TRP A 59 1.60 -5.04 6.47
C TRP A 59 2.05 -4.71 7.89
N LYS A 60 1.33 -5.23 8.88
CA LYS A 60 1.70 -5.08 10.29
C LYS A 60 1.55 -6.40 11.03
N ASP A 61 2.53 -6.69 11.86
CA ASP A 61 2.49 -7.76 12.86
C ASP A 61 1.70 -7.37 14.12
N HIS A 62 1.11 -6.18 14.14
CA HIS A 62 0.34 -5.63 15.26
C HIS A 62 -0.77 -4.69 14.79
N GLN A 63 -1.77 -4.46 15.64
CA GLN A 63 -2.96 -3.68 15.28
C GLN A 63 -2.79 -2.16 15.34
N ARG A 64 -1.67 -1.68 15.89
CA ARG A 64 -1.47 -0.25 16.14
C ARG A 64 -1.04 0.46 14.87
N ILE A 65 -1.84 1.43 14.43
CA ILE A 65 -1.41 2.44 13.45
C ILE A 65 -0.85 3.62 14.25
N SER A 66 0.40 3.99 14.02
CA SER A 66 1.00 5.15 14.68
C SER A 66 0.27 6.44 14.27
N GLN A 67 0.35 7.49 15.09
CA GLN A 67 -0.33 8.76 14.78
C GLN A 67 0.14 9.35 13.44
N GLY A 68 1.46 9.27 13.15
CA GLY A 68 2.02 9.73 11.88
C GLY A 68 1.45 8.98 10.68
N GLN A 69 1.36 7.65 10.76
CA GLN A 69 0.77 6.83 9.71
C GLN A 69 -0.74 7.08 9.56
N ALA A 70 -1.47 7.22 10.66
CA ALA A 70 -2.90 7.54 10.62
C ALA A 70 -3.15 8.90 9.91
N ILE A 71 -2.34 9.91 10.20
CA ILE A 71 -2.40 11.22 9.52
C ILE A 71 -2.08 11.07 8.03
N LEU A 72 -1.00 10.36 7.70
CA LEU A 72 -0.57 10.12 6.32
C LEU A 72 -1.69 9.44 5.52
N PHE A 73 -2.16 8.27 5.96
CA PHE A 73 -3.16 7.50 5.24
C PHE A 73 -4.50 8.23 5.13
N LYS A 74 -4.94 8.90 6.21
CA LYS A 74 -6.16 9.70 6.18
C LYS A 74 -6.08 10.84 5.16
N ARG A 75 -5.00 11.63 5.19
CA ARG A 75 -4.87 12.78 4.27
C ARG A 75 -4.65 12.34 2.84
N MET A 76 -3.82 11.33 2.61
CA MET A 76 -3.57 10.80 1.28
C MET A 76 -4.85 10.28 0.62
N THR A 77 -5.63 9.45 1.33
CA THR A 77 -6.88 8.89 0.78
C THR A 77 -8.02 9.90 0.70
N LEU A 78 -7.90 11.06 1.35
CA LEU A 78 -8.83 12.18 1.24
C LEU A 78 -8.51 13.06 0.01
N LEU A 79 -7.22 13.28 -0.27
CA LEU A 79 -6.75 14.22 -1.29
C LEU A 79 -6.46 13.55 -2.63
N CYS A 80 -6.21 12.24 -2.63
CA CYS A 80 -5.88 11.46 -3.82
C CYS A 80 -6.89 10.31 -3.99
N PRO A 81 -7.15 9.86 -5.22
CA PRO A 81 -7.88 8.62 -5.52
C PRO A 81 -7.07 7.40 -5.06
N ALA A 82 -6.98 7.20 -3.74
CA ALA A 82 -6.17 6.18 -3.12
C ALA A 82 -6.98 5.38 -2.10
N THR A 83 -6.69 4.08 -2.03
CA THR A 83 -7.14 3.16 -0.98
C THR A 83 -5.90 2.58 -0.31
N VAL A 84 -5.90 2.53 1.02
CA VAL A 84 -4.88 1.79 1.79
C VAL A 84 -5.54 0.57 2.42
N LEU A 85 -4.96 -0.61 2.22
CA LEU A 85 -5.29 -1.79 3.00
C LEU A 85 -4.17 -2.02 4.01
N VAL A 86 -4.50 -1.89 5.30
CA VAL A 86 -3.61 -2.28 6.38
C VAL A 86 -3.90 -3.74 6.70
N VAL A 87 -2.95 -4.61 6.40
CA VAL A 87 -3.06 -6.05 6.61
C VAL A 87 -2.41 -6.38 7.95
N GLU A 88 -3.19 -6.93 8.87
CA GLU A 88 -2.68 -7.40 10.16
C GLU A 88 -2.41 -8.91 10.08
N GLY A 89 -1.19 -9.32 10.36
CA GLY A 89 -0.77 -10.72 10.29
C GLY A 89 0.74 -10.91 10.24
N ASP A 90 1.19 -12.08 9.82
CA ASP A 90 2.61 -12.43 9.74
C ASP A 90 3.07 -12.47 8.28
N ALA A 91 3.97 -11.55 7.91
CA ALA A 91 4.50 -11.43 6.56
C ALA A 91 5.50 -12.55 6.21
N GLU A 92 6.15 -13.17 7.20
CA GLU A 92 7.07 -14.28 6.97
C GLU A 92 6.31 -15.52 6.51
N THR A 93 5.19 -15.83 7.18
CA THR A 93 4.34 -16.98 6.87
C THR A 93 3.19 -16.65 5.91
N MET A 94 3.01 -15.38 5.56
CA MET A 94 1.88 -14.84 4.77
C MET A 94 0.50 -15.09 5.39
N VAL A 95 0.44 -15.27 6.72
CA VAL A 95 -0.82 -15.40 7.46
C VAL A 95 -1.47 -14.03 7.61
N VAL A 96 -2.73 -13.91 7.18
CA VAL A 96 -3.56 -12.72 7.41
C VAL A 96 -4.52 -13.03 8.55
N SER A 97 -4.66 -12.09 9.48
CA SER A 97 -5.60 -12.17 10.62
C SER A 97 -6.75 -11.18 10.46
N SER A 98 -6.45 -9.98 9.97
CA SER A 98 -7.46 -8.96 9.72
C SER A 98 -7.01 -7.97 8.64
N VAL A 99 -7.96 -7.22 8.09
CA VAL A 99 -7.68 -6.11 7.17
C VAL A 99 -8.46 -4.87 7.63
N ARG A 100 -7.79 -3.72 7.66
CA ARG A 100 -8.44 -2.40 7.75
C ARG A 100 -8.38 -1.73 6.39
N THR A 101 -9.50 -1.17 5.98
CA THR A 101 -9.56 -0.34 4.76
C THR A 101 -9.56 1.13 5.15
N ILE A 102 -8.69 1.91 4.51
CA ILE A 102 -8.66 3.37 4.61
C ILE A 102 -8.97 3.93 3.23
N ARG A 103 -10.06 4.69 3.13
CA ARG A 103 -10.53 5.29 1.87
C ARG A 103 -11.27 6.60 2.18
N HIS A 104 -11.15 7.60 1.32
CA HIS A 104 -11.82 8.90 1.46
C HIS A 104 -11.59 9.57 2.84
N GLY A 105 -10.39 9.40 3.41
CA GLY A 105 -10.05 9.95 4.72
C GLY A 105 -10.72 9.26 5.92
N VAL A 106 -11.33 8.09 5.73
CA VAL A 106 -11.93 7.29 6.81
C VAL A 106 -11.07 6.05 7.06
N ILE A 107 -10.67 5.85 8.31
CA ILE A 107 -10.00 4.62 8.76
C ILE A 107 -11.09 3.66 9.27
N GLY A 108 -11.31 2.56 8.56
CA GLY A 108 -12.26 1.52 8.96
C GLY A 108 -11.79 0.71 10.19
N GLY A 109 -12.73 -0.06 10.75
CA GLY A 109 -12.42 -1.08 11.75
C GLY A 109 -11.56 -2.20 11.17
N ALA A 110 -10.89 -2.96 12.04
CA ALA A 110 -10.26 -4.22 11.63
C ALA A 110 -11.35 -5.26 11.40
N GLU A 111 -11.39 -5.79 10.18
CA GLU A 111 -12.29 -6.86 9.79
C GLU A 111 -11.50 -8.17 9.73
N PRO A 112 -11.90 -9.22 10.46
CA PRO A 112 -11.28 -10.53 10.36
C PRO A 112 -11.20 -11.00 8.89
N ALA A 113 -10.04 -11.48 8.49
CA ALA A 113 -9.79 -11.88 7.10
C ALA A 113 -8.65 -12.90 7.04
N ASP A 114 -8.62 -13.68 5.96
CA ASP A 114 -7.51 -14.56 5.60
C ASP A 114 -6.88 -14.11 4.27
N LEU A 115 -5.91 -14.89 3.78
CA LEU A 115 -5.20 -14.57 2.53
C LEU A 115 -6.13 -14.56 1.31
N ASP A 116 -7.13 -15.44 1.27
CA ASP A 116 -8.06 -15.50 0.14
C ASP A 116 -9.04 -14.34 0.17
N GLU A 117 -9.47 -13.90 1.35
CA GLU A 117 -10.28 -12.70 1.53
C GLU A 117 -9.50 -11.44 1.16
N LEU A 118 -8.22 -11.34 1.53
CA LEU A 118 -7.34 -10.26 1.08
C LEU A 118 -7.25 -10.22 -0.45
N ARG A 119 -7.08 -11.38 -1.11
CA ARG A 119 -7.07 -11.48 -2.57
C ARG A 119 -8.37 -11.01 -3.19
N LYS A 120 -9.52 -11.39 -2.63
CA LYS A 120 -10.84 -10.93 -3.12
C LYS A 120 -10.97 -9.41 -3.00
N ARG A 121 -10.55 -8.82 -1.88
CA ARG A 121 -10.57 -7.35 -1.68
C ARG A 121 -9.72 -6.62 -2.71
N ILE A 122 -8.51 -7.13 -2.99
CA ILE A 122 -7.62 -6.56 -4.01
C ILE A 122 -8.25 -6.68 -5.41
N ARG A 123 -8.88 -7.82 -5.74
CA ARG A 123 -9.58 -8.00 -7.03
C ARG A 123 -10.77 -7.05 -7.18
N ALA A 124 -11.62 -6.97 -6.16
CA ALA A 124 -12.77 -6.06 -6.16
C ALA A 124 -12.33 -4.60 -6.31
N TRP A 125 -11.25 -4.20 -5.62
CA TRP A 125 -10.66 -2.88 -5.82
C TRP A 125 -10.15 -2.68 -7.25
N SER A 126 -9.46 -3.67 -7.82
CA SER A 126 -8.94 -3.60 -9.18
C SER A 126 -10.06 -3.46 -10.22
N GLU A 127 -11.16 -4.18 -10.04
CA GLU A 127 -12.35 -4.08 -10.90
C GLU A 127 -12.99 -2.68 -10.80
N ASP A 128 -13.13 -2.16 -9.58
CA ASP A 128 -13.60 -0.78 -9.34
C ASP A 128 -12.69 0.24 -10.03
N ALA A 129 -11.37 0.14 -9.85
CA ALA A 129 -10.39 1.05 -10.44
C ALA A 129 -10.40 1.01 -11.98
N MET A 130 -10.63 -0.16 -12.59
CA MET A 130 -10.80 -0.29 -14.03
C MET A 130 -12.06 0.41 -14.53
N ALA A 131 -13.18 0.25 -13.81
CA ALA A 131 -14.46 0.87 -14.16
C ALA A 131 -14.49 2.38 -13.89
N ASN A 132 -13.73 2.85 -12.89
CA ASN A 132 -13.79 4.22 -12.36
C ASN A 132 -12.45 4.95 -12.50
N SER A 133 -12.04 5.27 -13.72
CA SER A 133 -10.79 6.02 -13.95
C SER A 133 -10.80 7.40 -13.27
N ALA A 134 -9.87 7.60 -12.35
CA ALA A 134 -9.67 8.91 -11.73
C ALA A 134 -9.01 9.92 -12.68
N VAL A 135 -8.17 9.45 -13.63
CA VAL A 135 -7.63 10.31 -14.69
C VAL A 135 -8.75 10.92 -15.53
N ARG A 136 -9.70 10.09 -16.00
CA ARG A 136 -10.84 10.58 -16.80
C ARG A 136 -11.69 11.58 -16.02
N LYS A 137 -12.02 11.25 -14.76
CA LYS A 137 -12.79 12.15 -13.87
C LYS A 137 -12.09 13.50 -13.70
N ALA A 138 -10.77 13.51 -13.50
CA ALA A 138 -10.01 14.75 -13.36
C ALA A 138 -9.98 15.59 -14.66
N GLN A 139 -9.86 14.93 -15.81
CA GLN A 139 -9.91 15.60 -17.12
C GLN A 139 -11.28 16.23 -17.38
N GLU A 140 -12.36 15.50 -17.10
CA GLU A 140 -13.74 16.00 -17.25
C GLU A 140 -14.02 17.17 -16.30
N ALA A 141 -13.52 17.12 -15.06
CA ALA A 141 -13.68 18.21 -14.10
C ALA A 141 -12.89 19.47 -14.48
N SER A 142 -11.81 19.34 -15.25
CA SER A 142 -10.97 20.47 -15.67
C SER A 142 -11.45 21.16 -16.95
N CYS A 143 -12.37 20.53 -17.70
CA CYS A 143 -12.95 21.07 -18.93
C CYS A 143 -14.28 21.83 -18.70
N ASN A 144 -14.76 21.88 -17.46
CA ASN A 144 -15.93 22.65 -17.02
C ASN A 144 -15.48 23.88 -16.22
#